data_AF-A0A662P6J9-F1
#
_entry.id   AF-A0A662P6J9-F1
#
_cell.length_a   1.000
_cell.length_b   1.000
_cell.length_c   1.000
_cell.angle_alpha   90.00
_cell.angle_beta   90.00
_cell.angle_gamma   90.00
#
_symmetry.space_group_name_H-M   'P 1'
#
loop_
_entity.id
_entity.type
_entity.pdbx_description
1 polymer ?
#
loop_
_entity_poly.entity_id
_entity_poly.type
_entity_poly.pdbx_seq_one_letter_code
_entity_poly.pdbx_strand_id
1 'polypeptide(L)'
;MFVKPLGQEIMKFPLPKTGIRDPTPESNMLNGITKAIREQLEEGPNWKKLYSISWLYVLAQSLSFQKDNIYNLMRNAVLSLLKSRENYIIALYDHESAVGIIFSLYHLADENNLDLSISEVLKNIEALRWHDYDGELMVFSYMLAIKINAKEYADNLLKNIKEHLDRWFQELDYESQKSIAYTLFGFAYASDKELIKIVKKFNLITKDNMFLQRLMNGHDVENIALVLFTFGKLAYNKKLFNKLKHEAGMSTLNTLRFEIIPQLGRILDIRISEERVLEDLQHAPPELLAKIQLARIESGLEKPFMLSKYEWEIYQEVLKSAKEGFFGVNRKHLALNLILTAVIPSLIIVLLATPLYHLLIFELNKIIPGYAENVLKIIAFLLFNELYGINLSLWRNGFIRKEYLLGVLKHLPFDVINRLKKGAER
;
A
#
# COMPACT_ATOMS: atom_id res chain seq x y z
N MET A 1 63.04 6.78 35.30
CA MET A 1 62.06 5.73 34.95
C MET A 1 60.89 6.44 34.30
N PHE A 2 60.81 6.40 32.96
CA PHE A 2 59.89 7.22 32.15
C PHE A 2 58.52 6.54 31.97
N VAL A 3 57.54 7.37 31.63
CA VAL A 3 56.09 7.20 31.71
C VAL A 3 55.45 6.79 30.37
N LYS A 4 54.51 5.81 30.42
CA LYS A 4 53.36 5.45 29.51
C LYS A 4 53.66 4.99 28.04
N PRO A 5 52.70 4.36 27.29
CA PRO A 5 51.24 4.25 27.48
C PRO A 5 50.54 2.88 27.22
N LEU A 6 49.24 2.85 27.54
CA LEU A 6 48.22 1.86 27.15
C LEU A 6 48.21 1.59 25.63
N GLY A 7 48.22 0.32 25.24
CA GLY A 7 47.94 -0.17 23.90
C GLY A 7 46.62 -0.95 23.86
N GLN A 8 45.77 -0.59 22.91
CA GLN A 8 44.47 -1.20 22.61
C GLN A 8 44.64 -2.64 22.09
N GLU A 9 44.09 -3.64 22.78
CA GLU A 9 43.76 -4.92 22.17
C GLU A 9 42.32 -4.85 21.63
N ILE A 10 42.22 -4.54 20.34
CA ILE A 10 41.00 -4.72 19.56
C ILE A 10 40.83 -6.23 19.40
N MET A 11 39.85 -6.82 20.10
CA MET A 11 39.37 -8.17 19.80
C MET A 11 38.92 -8.21 18.33
N LYS A 12 39.73 -8.84 17.49
CA LYS A 12 39.35 -9.22 16.13
C LYS A 12 38.31 -10.33 16.23
N PHE A 13 37.02 -9.97 16.26
CA PHE A 13 35.97 -10.91 15.89
C PHE A 13 36.24 -11.33 14.44
N PRO A 14 36.41 -12.63 14.14
CA PRO A 14 36.51 -13.06 12.76
C PRO A 14 35.20 -12.73 12.06
N LEU A 15 35.29 -12.00 10.95
CA LEU A 15 34.15 -11.80 10.05
C LEU A 15 33.59 -13.19 9.70
N PRO A 16 32.27 -13.39 9.78
CA PRO A 16 31.67 -14.66 9.39
C PRO A 16 32.07 -14.93 7.94
N LYS A 17 32.63 -16.12 7.72
CA LYS A 17 32.88 -16.65 6.39
C LYS A 17 31.60 -16.45 5.58
N THR A 18 31.73 -15.84 4.40
CA THR A 18 30.67 -15.76 3.39
C THR A 18 30.38 -17.18 2.89
N GLY A 19 29.69 -17.95 3.72
CA GLY A 19 28.86 -19.06 3.26
C GLY A 19 27.78 -18.48 2.38
N ILE A 20 27.48 -19.19 1.29
CA ILE A 20 26.32 -18.95 0.44
C ILE A 20 25.13 -18.65 1.37
N ARG A 21 24.59 -17.43 1.28
CA ARG A 21 23.45 -17.02 2.09
C ARG A 21 22.34 -18.04 1.84
N ASP A 22 21.93 -18.77 2.87
CA ASP A 22 20.64 -19.43 2.83
C ASP A 22 19.59 -18.39 2.47
N PRO A 23 18.65 -18.72 1.57
CA PRO A 23 17.58 -17.80 1.18
C PRO A 23 16.86 -17.30 2.44
N THR A 24 16.66 -15.97 2.54
CA THR A 24 15.87 -15.38 3.63
C THR A 24 14.46 -15.99 3.63
N PRO A 25 13.76 -16.08 4.78
CA PRO A 25 12.39 -16.61 4.86
C PRO A 25 11.44 -16.00 3.82
N GLU A 26 11.62 -14.72 3.50
CA GLU A 26 10.90 -13.99 2.45
C GLU A 26 11.15 -14.55 1.03
N SER A 27 12.40 -14.88 0.70
CA SER A 27 12.74 -15.49 -0.60
C SER A 27 12.23 -16.94 -0.72
N ASN A 28 12.11 -17.67 0.40
CA ASN A 28 11.52 -19.00 0.43
C ASN A 28 10.01 -18.97 0.20
N MET A 29 9.30 -18.01 0.82
CA MET A 29 7.85 -17.87 0.66
C MET A 29 7.46 -17.45 -0.77
N LEU A 30 8.18 -16.48 -1.36
CA LEU A 30 7.94 -16.06 -2.74
C LEU A 30 8.22 -17.18 -3.76
N ASN A 31 9.27 -17.99 -3.52
CA ASN A 31 9.56 -19.17 -4.34
C ASN A 31 8.46 -20.22 -4.21
N GLY A 32 7.96 -20.48 -2.99
CA GLY A 32 6.84 -21.37 -2.73
C GLY A 32 5.57 -20.94 -3.48
N ILE A 33 5.21 -19.66 -3.40
CA ILE A 33 4.06 -19.10 -4.12
C ILE A 33 4.22 -19.21 -5.63
N THR A 34 5.40 -18.87 -6.16
CA THR A 34 5.67 -18.95 -7.60
C THR A 34 5.57 -20.38 -8.11
N LYS A 35 6.04 -21.35 -7.30
CA LYS A 35 5.92 -22.77 -7.59
C LYS A 35 4.45 -23.22 -7.55
N ALA A 36 3.71 -22.88 -6.49
CA ALA A 36 2.29 -23.23 -6.36
C ALA A 36 1.44 -22.67 -7.52
N ILE A 37 1.68 -21.41 -7.92
CA ILE A 37 1.00 -20.80 -9.08
C ILE A 37 1.32 -21.59 -10.36
N ARG A 38 2.59 -21.96 -10.57
CA ARG A 38 3.01 -22.72 -11.75
C ARG A 38 2.35 -24.09 -11.80
N GLU A 39 2.33 -24.83 -10.69
CA GLU A 39 1.73 -26.15 -10.60
C GLU A 39 0.23 -26.12 -10.95
N GLN A 40 -0.51 -25.13 -10.43
CA GLN A 40 -1.93 -24.96 -10.75
C GLN A 40 -2.16 -24.65 -12.24
N LEU A 41 -1.27 -23.88 -12.86
CA LEU A 41 -1.35 -23.56 -14.28
C LEU A 41 -1.03 -24.78 -15.17
N GLU A 42 -0.11 -25.64 -14.75
CA GLU A 42 0.28 -26.85 -15.49
C GLU A 42 -0.79 -27.95 -15.45
N GLU A 43 -1.48 -28.10 -14.31
CA GLU A 43 -2.54 -29.10 -14.16
C GLU A 43 -3.85 -28.74 -14.89
N GLY A 44 -4.09 -27.45 -15.15
CA GLY A 44 -5.29 -26.97 -15.83
C GLY A 44 -6.52 -26.88 -14.94
N PRO A 45 -7.70 -26.56 -15.51
CA PRO A 45 -8.88 -26.19 -14.73
C PRO A 45 -9.47 -27.40 -13.98
N ASN A 46 -9.40 -27.36 -12.65
CA ASN A 46 -9.98 -28.37 -11.77
C ASN A 46 -10.86 -27.72 -10.70
N TRP A 47 -12.14 -28.09 -10.69
CA TRP A 47 -13.11 -27.51 -9.76
C TRP A 47 -12.79 -27.81 -8.29
N LYS A 48 -12.16 -28.95 -8.01
CA LYS A 48 -11.74 -29.35 -6.65
C LYS A 48 -10.66 -28.44 -6.08
N LYS A 49 -9.98 -27.66 -6.93
CA LYS A 49 -8.91 -26.73 -6.54
C LYS A 49 -9.37 -25.28 -6.54
N LEU A 50 -10.68 -25.01 -6.75
CA LEU A 50 -11.21 -23.66 -6.80
C LEU A 50 -10.90 -22.85 -5.53
N TYR A 51 -10.90 -23.50 -4.36
CA TYR A 51 -10.53 -22.86 -3.10
C TYR A 51 -9.12 -22.28 -3.17
N SER A 52 -8.11 -23.12 -3.41
CA SER A 52 -6.72 -22.71 -3.54
C SER A 52 -6.49 -21.72 -4.69
N ILE A 53 -7.10 -21.96 -5.85
CA ILE A 53 -6.99 -21.09 -7.04
C ILE A 53 -7.54 -19.69 -6.74
N SER A 54 -8.67 -19.59 -6.05
CA SER A 54 -9.28 -18.29 -5.71
C SER A 54 -8.39 -17.46 -4.77
N TRP A 55 -7.81 -18.08 -3.73
CA TRP A 55 -6.85 -17.42 -2.85
C TRP A 55 -5.57 -17.00 -3.56
N LEU A 56 -5.03 -17.88 -4.43
CA LEU A 56 -3.86 -17.55 -5.26
C LEU A 56 -4.17 -16.42 -6.24
N TYR A 57 -5.40 -16.35 -6.79
CA TYR A 57 -5.83 -15.24 -7.65
C TYR A 57 -5.81 -13.91 -6.89
N VAL A 58 -6.33 -13.88 -5.66
CA VAL A 58 -6.32 -12.68 -4.81
C VAL A 58 -4.90 -12.21 -4.55
N LEU A 59 -3.99 -13.13 -4.24
CA LEU A 59 -2.57 -12.80 -4.08
C LEU A 59 -1.94 -12.30 -5.39
N ALA A 60 -2.18 -12.99 -6.50
CA ALA A 60 -1.68 -12.60 -7.81
C ALA A 60 -2.19 -11.22 -8.24
N GLN A 61 -3.42 -10.86 -7.89
CA GLN A 61 -3.96 -9.52 -8.08
C GLN A 61 -3.21 -8.48 -7.24
N SER A 62 -2.91 -8.80 -5.97
CA SER A 62 -2.13 -7.91 -5.10
C SER A 62 -0.68 -7.72 -5.57
N LEU A 63 -0.08 -8.77 -6.15
CA LEU A 63 1.30 -8.76 -6.65
C LEU A 63 1.43 -8.29 -8.10
N SER A 64 0.32 -8.21 -8.85
CA SER A 64 0.33 -8.04 -10.32
C SER A 64 1.18 -9.10 -11.05
N PHE A 65 1.25 -10.33 -10.52
CA PHE A 65 2.04 -11.43 -11.06
C PHE A 65 1.13 -12.57 -11.52
N GLN A 66 1.23 -13.00 -12.78
CA GLN A 66 0.42 -14.09 -13.37
C GLN A 66 -1.10 -13.94 -13.21
N LYS A 67 -1.58 -12.74 -12.84
CA LYS A 67 -2.97 -12.45 -12.51
C LYS A 67 -3.94 -12.93 -13.60
N ASP A 68 -3.67 -12.59 -14.86
CA ASP A 68 -4.59 -12.92 -15.97
C ASP A 68 -4.62 -14.43 -16.25
N ASN A 69 -3.50 -15.13 -16.05
CA ASN A 69 -3.43 -16.57 -16.24
C ASN A 69 -4.22 -17.32 -15.14
N ILE A 70 -4.03 -16.93 -13.87
CA ILE A 70 -4.81 -17.52 -12.76
C ILE A 70 -6.29 -17.13 -12.87
N TYR A 71 -6.60 -15.90 -13.28
CA TYR A 71 -7.99 -15.48 -13.54
C TYR A 71 -8.66 -16.40 -14.56
N ASN A 72 -8.01 -16.63 -15.70
CA ASN A 72 -8.55 -17.50 -16.76
C ASN A 72 -8.69 -18.95 -16.29
N LEU A 73 -7.73 -19.46 -15.50
CA LEU A 73 -7.80 -20.79 -14.89
C LEU A 73 -9.02 -20.91 -13.97
N MET A 74 -9.17 -19.98 -13.03
CA MET A 74 -10.30 -19.89 -12.09
C MET A 74 -11.62 -19.83 -12.83
N ARG A 75 -11.72 -18.91 -13.80
CA ARG A 75 -12.90 -18.72 -14.64
C ARG A 75 -13.30 -19.99 -15.36
N ASN A 76 -12.36 -20.64 -16.04
CA ASN A 76 -12.65 -21.87 -16.79
C ASN A 76 -13.07 -23.01 -15.86
N ALA A 77 -12.47 -23.14 -14.68
CA ALA A 77 -12.84 -24.14 -13.68
C ALA A 77 -14.27 -23.93 -13.16
N VAL A 78 -14.65 -22.70 -12.77
CA VAL A 78 -16.01 -22.39 -12.31
C VAL A 78 -17.04 -22.61 -13.42
N LEU A 79 -16.79 -22.08 -14.62
CA LEU A 79 -17.72 -22.22 -15.74
C LEU A 79 -17.91 -23.69 -16.16
N SER A 80 -16.85 -24.49 -16.08
CA SER A 80 -16.93 -25.93 -16.33
C SER A 80 -17.79 -26.63 -15.27
N LEU A 81 -17.57 -26.31 -13.99
CA LEU A 81 -18.34 -26.87 -12.89
C LEU A 81 -19.84 -26.54 -13.01
N LEU A 82 -20.18 -25.28 -13.27
CA LEU A 82 -21.58 -24.84 -13.38
C LEU A 82 -22.33 -25.48 -14.56
N LYS A 83 -21.62 -25.99 -15.58
CA LYS A 83 -22.23 -26.77 -16.67
C LYS A 83 -22.56 -28.21 -16.29
N SER A 84 -21.92 -28.75 -15.25
CA SER A 84 -22.09 -30.14 -14.81
C SER A 84 -22.89 -30.20 -13.52
N ARG A 85 -24.21 -30.40 -13.63
CA ARG A 85 -25.12 -30.42 -12.47
C ARG A 85 -24.70 -31.41 -11.37
N GLU A 86 -24.25 -32.60 -11.76
CA GLU A 86 -23.80 -33.64 -10.81
C GLU A 86 -22.58 -33.18 -10.00
N ASN A 87 -21.50 -32.77 -10.69
CA ASN A 87 -20.29 -32.28 -10.02
C ASN A 87 -20.56 -31.03 -9.20
N TYR A 88 -21.41 -30.13 -9.71
CA TYR A 88 -21.82 -28.93 -9.00
C TYR A 88 -22.53 -29.26 -7.68
N ILE A 89 -23.49 -30.18 -7.68
CA ILE A 89 -24.18 -30.59 -6.46
C ILE A 89 -23.17 -31.20 -5.47
N ILE A 90 -22.29 -32.10 -5.92
CA ILE A 90 -21.25 -32.69 -5.06
C ILE A 90 -20.38 -31.60 -4.44
N ALA A 91 -19.95 -30.62 -5.24
CA ALA A 91 -19.09 -29.53 -4.80
C ALA A 91 -19.78 -28.62 -3.74
N LEU A 92 -21.11 -28.52 -3.71
CA LEU A 92 -21.81 -27.72 -2.70
C LEU A 92 -21.88 -28.39 -1.31
N TYR A 93 -21.70 -29.71 -1.23
CA TYR A 93 -21.66 -30.44 0.04
C TYR A 93 -20.26 -30.51 0.66
N ASP A 94 -19.24 -30.09 -0.08
CA ASP A 94 -17.88 -29.95 0.40
C ASP A 94 -17.59 -28.48 0.74
N HIS A 95 -17.13 -28.21 1.96
CA HIS A 95 -16.95 -26.84 2.46
C HIS A 95 -16.01 -26.02 1.57
N GLU A 96 -14.78 -26.50 1.34
CA GLU A 96 -13.77 -25.77 0.57
C GLU A 96 -14.22 -25.56 -0.88
N SER A 97 -14.85 -26.56 -1.48
CA SER A 97 -15.44 -26.44 -2.80
C SER A 97 -16.53 -25.38 -2.85
N ALA A 98 -17.47 -25.36 -1.88
CA ALA A 98 -18.52 -24.36 -1.81
C ALA A 98 -17.96 -22.93 -1.64
N VAL A 99 -16.98 -22.75 -0.75
CA VAL A 99 -16.28 -21.47 -0.58
C VAL A 99 -15.56 -21.06 -1.85
N GLY A 100 -14.81 -21.99 -2.46
CA GLY A 100 -14.08 -21.75 -3.71
C GLY A 100 -15.00 -21.30 -4.85
N ILE A 101 -16.20 -21.87 -4.95
CA ILE A 101 -17.23 -21.45 -5.91
C ILE A 101 -17.67 -20.01 -5.63
N ILE A 102 -18.12 -19.71 -4.40
CA ILE A 102 -18.61 -18.37 -4.05
C ILE A 102 -17.52 -17.32 -4.27
N PHE A 103 -16.32 -17.60 -3.78
CA PHE A 103 -15.24 -16.62 -3.82
C PHE A 103 -14.76 -16.36 -5.25
N SER A 104 -14.70 -17.40 -6.07
CA SER A 104 -14.43 -17.25 -7.50
C SER A 104 -15.54 -16.46 -8.20
N LEU A 105 -16.82 -16.74 -7.91
CA LEU A 105 -17.95 -15.99 -8.47
C LEU A 105 -17.94 -14.53 -8.05
N TYR A 106 -17.52 -14.20 -6.83
CA TYR A 106 -17.34 -12.80 -6.41
C TYR A 106 -16.38 -12.03 -7.33
N HIS A 107 -15.32 -12.69 -7.81
CA HIS A 107 -14.38 -12.11 -8.75
C HIS A 107 -14.89 -12.06 -10.20
N LEU A 108 -15.82 -12.95 -10.56
CA LEU A 108 -16.42 -13.03 -11.89
C LEU A 108 -17.75 -12.26 -12.02
N ALA A 109 -18.27 -11.70 -10.92
CA ALA A 109 -19.59 -11.08 -10.85
C ALA A 109 -19.79 -9.88 -11.78
N ASP A 110 -18.71 -9.25 -12.27
CA ASP A 110 -18.79 -8.18 -13.26
C ASP A 110 -19.00 -8.72 -14.71
N GLU A 111 -18.99 -10.05 -14.92
CA GLU A 111 -19.33 -10.68 -16.20
C GLU A 111 -20.87 -10.83 -16.36
N ASN A 112 -21.48 -10.02 -17.23
CA ASN A 112 -22.95 -9.93 -17.48
C ASN A 112 -23.70 -11.26 -17.74
N ASN A 113 -23.00 -12.37 -18.01
CA ASN A 113 -23.61 -13.65 -18.37
C ASN A 113 -23.77 -14.60 -17.17
N LEU A 114 -23.42 -14.20 -15.94
CA LEU A 114 -23.39 -15.08 -14.77
C LEU A 114 -24.46 -14.80 -13.71
N ASP A 115 -25.24 -13.72 -13.82
CA ASP A 115 -26.17 -13.29 -12.78
C ASP A 115 -27.18 -14.36 -12.36
N LEU A 116 -27.73 -15.10 -13.33
CA LEU A 116 -28.68 -16.19 -13.08
C LEU A 116 -28.00 -17.36 -12.35
N SER A 117 -26.80 -17.75 -12.77
CA SER A 117 -26.03 -18.83 -12.14
C SER A 117 -25.56 -18.45 -10.74
N ILE A 118 -25.16 -17.19 -10.52
CA ILE A 118 -24.78 -16.68 -9.19
C ILE A 118 -25.98 -16.73 -8.23
N SER A 119 -27.15 -16.27 -8.70
CA SER A 119 -28.37 -16.28 -7.89
C SER A 119 -28.81 -17.69 -7.50
N GLU A 120 -28.65 -18.66 -8.40
CA GLU A 120 -28.92 -20.08 -8.13
C GLU A 120 -27.95 -20.64 -7.08
N VAL A 121 -26.65 -20.33 -7.18
CA VAL A 121 -25.63 -20.76 -6.21
C VAL A 121 -25.95 -20.24 -4.81
N LEU A 122 -26.27 -18.95 -4.66
CA LEU A 122 -26.61 -18.38 -3.36
C LEU A 122 -27.84 -19.06 -2.72
N LYS A 123 -28.88 -19.35 -3.52
CA LYS A 123 -30.07 -20.08 -3.03
C LYS A 123 -29.75 -21.50 -2.60
N ASN A 124 -28.92 -22.21 -3.35
CA ASN A 124 -28.56 -23.58 -3.02
C ASN A 124 -27.73 -23.63 -1.72
N ILE A 125 -26.83 -22.67 -1.51
CA ILE A 125 -26.02 -22.58 -0.27
C ILE A 125 -26.90 -22.19 0.93
N GLU A 126 -27.84 -21.26 0.76
CA GLU A 126 -28.82 -20.92 1.79
C GLU A 126 -29.65 -22.16 2.18
N ALA A 127 -30.12 -22.95 1.20
CA ALA A 127 -30.90 -24.16 1.45
C ALA A 127 -30.13 -25.23 2.25
N LEU A 128 -28.81 -25.28 2.12
CA LEU A 128 -27.93 -26.17 2.88
C LEU A 128 -27.65 -25.68 4.31
N ARG A 129 -28.09 -24.45 4.66
CA ARG A 129 -27.91 -23.84 5.98
C ARG A 129 -26.45 -23.74 6.44
N TRP A 130 -25.50 -23.68 5.50
CA TRP A 130 -24.08 -23.50 5.80
C TRP A 130 -23.81 -22.25 6.64
N HIS A 131 -24.57 -21.18 6.40
CA HIS A 131 -24.42 -19.90 7.10
C HIS A 131 -24.71 -19.96 8.60
N ASP A 132 -25.41 -21.00 9.07
CA ASP A 132 -25.72 -21.17 10.50
C ASP A 132 -24.49 -21.62 11.31
N TYR A 133 -23.46 -22.15 10.64
CA TYR A 133 -22.32 -22.80 11.28
C TYR A 133 -20.97 -22.24 10.83
N ASP A 134 -20.90 -21.60 9.66
CA ASP A 134 -19.63 -21.23 9.04
C ASP A 134 -19.54 -19.72 8.70
N GLY A 135 -18.59 -19.04 9.36
CA GLY A 135 -18.33 -17.62 9.14
C GLY A 135 -17.74 -17.27 7.78
N GLU A 136 -16.96 -18.17 7.15
CA GLU A 136 -16.35 -17.96 5.83
C GLU A 136 -17.42 -17.99 4.73
N LEU A 137 -18.24 -19.04 4.70
CA LEU A 137 -19.34 -19.16 3.74
C LEU A 137 -20.35 -18.03 3.89
N MET A 138 -20.69 -17.67 5.13
CA MET A 138 -21.65 -16.60 5.41
C MET A 138 -21.14 -15.24 4.90
N VAL A 139 -19.91 -14.85 5.23
CA VAL A 139 -19.38 -13.53 4.81
C VAL A 139 -19.10 -13.46 3.31
N PHE A 140 -18.64 -14.55 2.69
CA PHE A 140 -18.39 -14.56 1.24
C PHE A 140 -19.69 -14.54 0.44
N SER A 141 -20.73 -15.22 0.92
CA SER A 141 -22.07 -15.13 0.34
C SER A 141 -22.61 -13.70 0.43
N TYR A 142 -22.39 -13.02 1.57
CA TYR A 142 -22.76 -11.61 1.74
C TYR A 142 -22.03 -10.69 0.76
N MET A 143 -20.71 -10.88 0.63
CA MET A 143 -19.89 -10.11 -0.31
C MET A 143 -20.37 -10.26 -1.76
N LEU A 144 -20.66 -11.51 -2.18
CA LEU A 144 -21.19 -11.81 -3.51
C LEU A 144 -22.57 -11.17 -3.72
N ALA A 145 -23.46 -11.29 -2.73
CA ALA A 145 -24.80 -10.71 -2.78
C ALA A 145 -24.79 -9.18 -2.92
N ILE A 146 -23.89 -8.49 -2.20
CA ILE A 146 -23.69 -7.05 -2.38
C ILE A 146 -23.19 -6.72 -3.79
N LYS A 147 -22.22 -7.50 -4.28
CA LYS A 147 -21.58 -7.27 -5.58
C LYS A 147 -22.58 -7.35 -6.72
N ILE A 148 -23.52 -8.28 -6.68
CA ILE A 148 -24.62 -8.43 -7.67
C ILE A 148 -25.87 -7.59 -7.33
N ASN A 149 -25.83 -6.77 -6.28
CA ASN A 149 -26.95 -5.93 -5.82
C ASN A 149 -28.22 -6.71 -5.41
N ALA A 150 -28.06 -7.94 -4.87
CA ALA A 150 -29.13 -8.73 -4.27
C ALA A 150 -29.43 -8.27 -2.82
N LYS A 151 -30.02 -7.06 -2.70
CA LYS A 151 -30.15 -6.35 -1.41
C LYS A 151 -30.86 -7.14 -0.30
N GLU A 152 -32.01 -7.73 -0.61
CA GLU A 152 -32.80 -8.46 0.40
C GLU A 152 -32.00 -9.61 1.03
N TYR A 153 -31.32 -10.38 0.18
CA TYR A 153 -30.46 -11.48 0.61
C TYR A 153 -29.24 -10.99 1.39
N ALA A 154 -28.58 -9.92 0.92
CA ALA A 154 -27.45 -9.32 1.62
C ALA A 154 -27.84 -8.76 3.00
N ASP A 155 -29.01 -8.14 3.13
CA ASP A 155 -29.52 -7.60 4.40
C ASP A 155 -29.83 -8.73 5.39
N ASN A 156 -30.40 -9.84 4.92
CA ASN A 156 -30.64 -11.03 5.74
C ASN A 156 -29.32 -11.64 6.25
N LEU A 157 -28.35 -11.84 5.37
CA LEU A 157 -27.02 -12.32 5.75
C LEU A 157 -26.33 -11.39 6.73
N LEU A 158 -26.39 -10.07 6.52
CA LEU A 158 -25.79 -9.11 7.43
C LEU A 158 -26.40 -9.17 8.83
N LYS A 159 -27.72 -9.40 8.92
CA LYS A 159 -28.41 -9.60 10.20
C LYS A 159 -27.89 -10.86 10.88
N ASN A 160 -27.82 -11.99 10.17
CA ASN A 160 -27.32 -13.25 10.70
C ASN A 160 -25.86 -13.11 11.16
N ILE A 161 -24.99 -12.50 10.36
CA ILE A 161 -23.59 -12.23 10.72
C ILE A 161 -23.50 -11.49 12.06
N LYS A 162 -24.34 -10.47 12.28
CA LYS A 162 -24.33 -9.69 13.53
C LYS A 162 -24.76 -10.51 14.74
N GLU A 163 -25.78 -11.35 14.59
CA GLU A 163 -26.27 -12.24 15.64
C GLU A 163 -25.23 -13.31 16.01
N HIS A 164 -24.58 -13.91 15.00
CA HIS A 164 -23.54 -14.92 15.20
C HIS A 164 -22.26 -14.32 15.81
N LEU A 165 -21.84 -13.13 15.38
CA LEU A 165 -20.68 -12.45 15.98
C LEU A 165 -20.86 -12.24 17.49
N ASP A 166 -22.06 -11.85 17.94
CA ASP A 166 -22.32 -11.67 19.38
C ASP A 166 -22.11 -12.96 20.18
N ARG A 167 -22.51 -14.11 19.60
CA ARG A 167 -22.29 -15.42 20.21
C ARG A 167 -20.81 -15.81 20.20
N TRP A 168 -20.15 -15.73 19.05
CA TRP A 168 -18.75 -16.14 18.90
C TRP A 168 -17.80 -15.32 19.78
N PHE A 169 -18.06 -14.01 19.97
CA PHE A 169 -17.26 -13.18 20.87
C PHE A 169 -17.47 -13.49 22.36
N GLN A 170 -18.54 -14.20 22.73
CA GLN A 170 -18.77 -14.68 24.10
C GLN A 170 -18.06 -16.01 24.36
N GLU A 171 -18.11 -16.94 23.40
CA GLU A 171 -17.56 -18.30 23.53
C GLU A 171 -16.04 -18.32 23.32
N LEU A 172 -15.60 -17.71 22.21
CA LEU A 172 -14.20 -17.62 21.76
C LEU A 172 -13.47 -18.97 21.71
N ASP A 173 -14.18 -20.10 21.56
CA ASP A 173 -13.56 -21.39 21.24
C ASP A 173 -12.86 -21.34 19.86
N TYR A 174 -12.25 -22.45 19.45
CA TYR A 174 -11.48 -22.52 18.22
C TYR A 174 -12.31 -22.16 16.97
N GLU A 175 -13.52 -22.73 16.82
CA GLU A 175 -14.39 -22.50 15.67
C GLU A 175 -14.97 -21.09 15.67
N SER A 176 -15.32 -20.58 16.86
CA SER A 176 -15.73 -19.19 17.05
C SER A 176 -14.63 -18.21 16.62
N GLN A 177 -13.37 -18.47 17.02
CA GLN A 177 -12.23 -17.61 16.63
C GLN A 177 -12.01 -17.62 15.12
N LYS A 178 -12.06 -18.81 14.49
CA LYS A 178 -11.94 -18.97 13.03
C LYS A 178 -13.05 -18.20 12.30
N SER A 179 -14.29 -18.37 12.72
CA SER A 179 -15.45 -17.70 12.12
C SER A 179 -15.38 -16.17 12.25
N ILE A 180 -14.93 -15.66 13.40
CA ILE A 180 -14.66 -14.23 13.59
C ILE A 180 -13.57 -13.74 12.61
N ALA A 181 -12.44 -14.45 12.52
CA ALA A 181 -11.32 -14.06 11.66
C ALA A 181 -11.74 -13.96 10.19
N TYR A 182 -12.49 -14.94 9.69
CA TYR A 182 -13.05 -14.94 8.33
C TYR A 182 -14.06 -13.82 8.09
N THR A 183 -14.97 -13.60 9.04
CA THR A 183 -15.96 -12.53 8.95
C THR A 183 -15.28 -11.16 8.87
N LEU A 184 -14.28 -10.92 9.73
CA LEU A 184 -13.46 -9.70 9.70
C LEU A 184 -12.74 -9.54 8.37
N PHE A 185 -12.13 -10.62 7.88
CA PHE A 185 -11.44 -10.64 6.59
C PHE A 185 -12.39 -10.25 5.45
N GLY A 186 -13.57 -10.87 5.35
CA GLY A 186 -14.50 -10.62 4.24
C GLY A 186 -14.97 -9.16 4.20
N PHE A 187 -15.36 -8.59 5.34
CA PHE A 187 -15.70 -7.17 5.40
C PHE A 187 -14.51 -6.26 5.06
N ALA A 188 -13.29 -6.61 5.49
CA ALA A 188 -12.08 -5.86 5.14
C ALA A 188 -11.76 -5.95 3.64
N TYR A 189 -11.93 -7.12 3.06
CA TYR A 189 -11.68 -7.41 1.65
C TYR A 189 -12.61 -6.58 0.75
N ALA A 190 -13.92 -6.58 1.04
CA ALA A 190 -14.91 -5.75 0.35
C ALA A 190 -14.80 -4.24 0.68
N SER A 191 -13.90 -3.85 1.59
CA SER A 191 -13.79 -2.49 2.13
C SER A 191 -15.15 -1.98 2.64
N ASP A 192 -15.88 -2.85 3.33
CA ASP A 192 -17.21 -2.59 3.85
C ASP A 192 -17.15 -1.65 5.07
N LYS A 193 -18.13 -0.76 5.13
CA LYS A 193 -18.33 0.21 6.20
C LYS A 193 -18.75 -0.45 7.52
N GLU A 194 -19.36 -1.63 7.49
CA GLU A 194 -19.78 -2.39 8.68
C GLU A 194 -18.59 -2.87 9.52
N LEU A 195 -17.42 -3.10 8.90
CA LEU A 195 -16.21 -3.49 9.64
C LEU A 195 -15.88 -2.52 10.79
N ILE A 196 -16.02 -1.20 10.54
CA ILE A 196 -15.73 -0.18 11.57
C ILE A 196 -16.70 -0.29 12.74
N LYS A 197 -17.97 -0.64 12.48
CA LYS A 197 -18.97 -0.84 13.53
C LYS A 197 -18.65 -2.07 14.37
N ILE A 198 -18.24 -3.17 13.74
CA ILE A 198 -17.82 -4.41 14.41
C ILE A 198 -16.59 -4.14 15.29
N VAL A 199 -15.56 -3.51 14.72
CA VAL A 199 -14.33 -3.13 15.43
C VAL A 199 -14.62 -2.30 16.68
N LYS A 200 -15.57 -1.37 16.60
CA LYS A 200 -15.97 -0.53 17.75
C LYS A 200 -16.80 -1.32 18.76
N LYS A 201 -17.81 -2.05 18.30
CA LYS A 201 -18.73 -2.83 19.15
C LYS A 201 -17.96 -3.80 20.05
N PHE A 202 -16.98 -4.51 19.50
CA PHE A 202 -16.18 -5.50 20.22
C PHE A 202 -14.83 -4.96 20.71
N ASN A 203 -14.59 -3.66 20.59
CA ASN A 203 -13.36 -3.00 21.03
C ASN A 203 -12.07 -3.74 20.57
N LEU A 204 -11.99 -4.03 19.26
CA LEU A 204 -10.94 -4.89 18.70
C LEU A 204 -9.55 -4.25 18.68
N ILE A 205 -9.44 -2.93 18.80
CA ILE A 205 -8.17 -2.20 18.72
C ILE A 205 -7.71 -1.82 20.12
N THR A 206 -7.59 -2.82 20.98
CA THR A 206 -7.00 -2.70 22.33
C THR A 206 -6.26 -3.97 22.70
N LYS A 207 -5.14 -3.84 23.43
CA LYS A 207 -4.34 -5.00 23.87
C LYS A 207 -5.08 -5.91 24.87
N ASP A 208 -6.04 -5.36 25.58
CA ASP A 208 -6.85 -6.09 26.56
C ASP A 208 -8.02 -6.85 25.92
N ASN A 209 -8.14 -6.79 24.59
CA ASN A 209 -9.18 -7.52 23.88
C ASN A 209 -8.94 -9.03 23.98
N MET A 210 -9.90 -9.76 24.56
CA MET A 210 -9.78 -11.21 24.78
C MET A 210 -9.62 -12.01 23.48
N PHE A 211 -10.28 -11.62 22.39
CA PHE A 211 -10.11 -12.29 21.10
C PHE A 211 -8.68 -12.13 20.59
N LEU A 212 -8.10 -10.92 20.66
CA LEU A 212 -6.70 -10.71 20.30
C LEU A 212 -5.73 -11.47 21.21
N GLN A 213 -5.97 -11.52 22.51
CA GLN A 213 -5.12 -12.28 23.42
C GLN A 213 -5.16 -13.79 23.11
N ARG A 214 -6.34 -14.36 22.84
CA ARG A 214 -6.47 -15.77 22.44
C ARG A 214 -5.79 -16.04 21.10
N LEU A 215 -5.97 -15.16 20.13
CA LEU A 215 -5.32 -15.25 18.82
C LEU A 215 -3.79 -15.18 18.93
N MET A 216 -3.27 -14.26 19.74
CA MET A 216 -1.83 -14.08 19.99
C MET A 216 -1.20 -15.27 20.73
N ASN A 217 -1.96 -15.91 21.62
CA ASN A 217 -1.52 -17.10 22.35
C ASN A 217 -1.81 -18.42 21.60
N GLY A 218 -2.61 -18.38 20.54
CA GLY A 218 -2.95 -19.52 19.70
C GLY A 218 -1.81 -19.91 18.76
N HIS A 219 -1.94 -21.11 18.18
CA HIS A 219 -1.01 -21.68 17.19
C HIS A 219 -1.54 -21.62 15.76
N ASP A 220 -2.77 -21.13 15.57
CA ASP A 220 -3.41 -21.08 14.26
C ASP A 220 -2.87 -19.92 13.43
N VAL A 221 -1.89 -20.24 12.57
CA VAL A 221 -1.23 -19.32 11.65
C VAL A 221 -2.24 -18.65 10.70
N GLU A 222 -3.26 -19.38 10.29
CA GLU A 222 -4.26 -18.89 9.34
C GLU A 222 -5.12 -17.79 9.97
N ASN A 223 -5.63 -18.04 11.17
CA ASN A 223 -6.43 -17.05 11.91
C ASN A 223 -5.61 -15.77 12.17
N ILE A 224 -4.34 -15.91 12.56
CA ILE A 224 -3.45 -14.76 12.77
C ILE A 224 -3.29 -13.97 11.46
N ALA A 225 -3.06 -14.66 10.33
CA ALA A 225 -2.93 -14.02 9.02
C ALA A 225 -4.20 -13.27 8.60
N LEU A 226 -5.39 -13.87 8.75
CA LEU A 226 -6.67 -13.24 8.39
C LEU A 226 -6.94 -11.97 9.22
N VAL A 227 -6.67 -12.00 10.53
CA VAL A 227 -6.83 -10.82 11.39
C VAL A 227 -5.79 -9.75 11.06
N LEU A 228 -4.54 -10.15 10.81
CA LEU A 228 -3.47 -9.24 10.42
C LEU A 228 -3.77 -8.54 9.09
N PHE A 229 -4.29 -9.26 8.10
CA PHE A 229 -4.80 -8.70 6.85
C PHE A 229 -5.88 -7.64 7.11
N THR A 230 -6.86 -7.98 7.94
CA THR A 230 -7.97 -7.08 8.29
C THR A 230 -7.46 -5.79 8.93
N PHE A 231 -6.53 -5.90 9.86
CA PHE A 231 -5.91 -4.77 10.52
C PHE A 231 -5.05 -3.94 9.57
N GLY A 232 -4.33 -4.58 8.64
CA GLY A 232 -3.64 -3.91 7.54
C GLY A 232 -4.57 -3.07 6.68
N LYS A 233 -5.71 -3.64 6.25
CA LYS A 233 -6.75 -2.91 5.52
C LYS A 233 -7.30 -1.73 6.32
N LEU A 234 -7.65 -1.91 7.59
CA LEU A 234 -8.12 -0.82 8.45
C LEU A 234 -7.09 0.31 8.60
N ALA A 235 -5.82 -0.07 8.77
CA ALA A 235 -4.73 0.85 8.98
C ALA A 235 -4.34 1.60 7.70
N TYR A 236 -4.42 0.98 6.53
CA TYR A 236 -3.77 1.51 5.32
C TYR A 236 -4.68 1.65 4.09
N ASN A 237 -5.86 1.04 4.04
CA ASN A 237 -6.80 1.29 2.95
C ASN A 237 -7.42 2.68 3.11
N LYS A 238 -7.30 3.55 2.10
CA LYS A 238 -7.78 4.95 2.18
C LYS A 238 -9.23 5.10 2.63
N LYS A 239 -10.14 4.23 2.17
CA LYS A 239 -11.57 4.28 2.51
C LYS A 239 -11.79 3.91 3.98
N LEU A 240 -11.24 2.78 4.42
CA LEU A 240 -11.38 2.30 5.80
C LEU A 240 -10.61 3.17 6.80
N PHE A 241 -9.40 3.58 6.47
CA PHE A 241 -8.56 4.47 7.27
C PHE A 241 -9.27 5.78 7.60
N ASN A 242 -9.79 6.48 6.58
CA ASN A 242 -10.47 7.76 6.79
C ASN A 242 -11.71 7.61 7.67
N LYS A 243 -12.44 6.50 7.50
CA LYS A 243 -13.64 6.21 8.28
C LYS A 243 -13.29 5.87 9.73
N LEU A 244 -12.29 5.03 9.96
CA LEU A 244 -11.80 4.70 11.31
C LEU A 244 -11.27 5.94 12.02
N LYS A 245 -10.50 6.79 11.31
CA LYS A 245 -10.01 8.07 11.84
C LYS A 245 -11.16 8.96 12.32
N HIS A 246 -12.23 9.04 11.53
CA HIS A 246 -13.39 9.84 11.87
C HIS A 246 -14.18 9.26 13.06
N GLU A 247 -14.34 7.94 13.11
CA GLU A 247 -15.23 7.29 14.09
C GLU A 247 -14.58 6.86 15.40
N ALA A 248 -13.26 6.64 15.43
CA ALA A 248 -12.48 6.19 16.59
C ALA A 248 -11.28 7.10 16.90
N GLY A 249 -10.91 8.01 15.99
CA GLY A 249 -9.82 8.96 16.19
C GLY A 249 -8.45 8.45 15.73
N MET A 250 -7.48 9.37 15.70
CA MET A 250 -6.11 9.07 15.27
C MET A 250 -5.35 8.21 16.30
N SER A 251 -5.70 8.30 17.58
CA SER A 251 -5.06 7.50 18.63
C SER A 251 -5.28 6.00 18.41
N THR A 252 -6.51 5.56 18.16
CA THR A 252 -6.84 4.17 17.82
C THR A 252 -6.08 3.68 16.58
N LEU A 253 -5.97 4.52 15.55
CA LEU A 253 -5.18 4.20 14.36
C LEU A 253 -3.69 4.04 14.65
N ASN A 254 -3.13 4.87 15.52
CA ASN A 254 -1.73 4.76 15.92
C ASN A 254 -1.49 3.50 16.73
N THR A 255 -2.38 3.16 17.68
CA THR A 255 -2.31 1.88 18.41
C THR A 255 -2.37 0.69 17.46
N LEU A 256 -3.26 0.72 16.47
CA LEU A 256 -3.35 -0.33 15.46
C LEU A 256 -2.02 -0.48 14.68
N ARG A 257 -1.49 0.63 14.16
CA ARG A 257 -0.30 0.65 13.29
C ARG A 257 1.01 0.37 13.99
N PHE A 258 1.21 0.94 15.17
CA PHE A 258 2.52 0.96 15.83
C PHE A 258 2.62 -0.04 16.97
N GLU A 259 1.51 -0.64 17.41
CA GLU A 259 1.51 -1.62 18.50
C GLU A 259 0.93 -2.95 18.04
N ILE A 260 -0.35 -2.99 17.64
CA ILE A 260 -1.06 -4.26 17.40
C ILE A 260 -0.52 -4.98 16.15
N ILE A 261 -0.41 -4.29 15.01
CA ILE A 261 0.10 -4.88 13.76
C ILE A 261 1.54 -5.42 13.94
N PRO A 262 2.51 -4.67 14.50
CA PRO A 262 3.86 -5.19 14.72
C PRO A 262 3.89 -6.38 15.67
N GLN A 263 3.06 -6.40 16.72
CA GLN A 263 2.98 -7.52 17.65
C GLN A 263 2.43 -8.77 16.98
N LEU A 264 1.32 -8.66 16.26
CA LEU A 264 0.74 -9.77 15.50
C LEU A 264 1.68 -10.27 14.42
N GLY A 265 2.41 -9.38 13.74
CA GLY A 265 3.43 -9.73 12.76
C GLY A 265 4.54 -10.60 13.35
N ARG A 266 5.09 -10.21 14.50
CA ARG A 266 6.11 -11.02 15.20
C ARG A 266 5.57 -12.38 15.63
N ILE A 267 4.35 -12.43 16.14
CA ILE A 267 3.72 -13.69 16.56
C ILE A 267 3.49 -14.59 15.35
N LEU A 268 3.02 -14.03 14.22
CA LEU A 268 2.87 -14.77 12.98
C LEU A 268 4.20 -15.39 12.54
N ASP A 269 5.30 -14.60 12.52
CA ASP A 269 6.63 -15.10 12.15
C ASP A 269 7.11 -16.22 13.11
N ILE A 270 6.85 -16.09 14.41
CA ILE A 270 7.16 -17.13 15.41
C ILE A 270 6.36 -18.41 15.12
N ARG A 271 5.04 -18.32 14.95
CA ARG A 271 4.16 -19.48 14.71
C ARG A 271 4.48 -20.17 13.39
N ILE A 272 4.79 -19.42 12.35
CA ILE A 272 5.25 -19.97 11.07
C ILE A 272 6.50 -20.84 11.25
N SER A 273 7.44 -20.39 12.09
CA SER A 273 8.66 -21.16 12.38
C SER A 273 8.39 -22.37 13.28
N GLU A 274 7.55 -22.23 14.30
CA GLU A 274 7.21 -23.32 15.23
C GLU A 274 6.43 -24.45 14.54
N GLU A 275 5.45 -24.08 13.72
CA GLU A 275 4.63 -25.01 12.94
C GLU A 275 5.32 -25.48 11.64
N ARG A 276 6.58 -25.08 11.42
CA ARG A 276 7.42 -25.46 10.27
C ARG A 276 6.77 -25.25 8.90
N VAL A 277 5.85 -24.28 8.79
CA VAL A 277 5.08 -24.00 7.57
C VAL A 277 5.98 -23.69 6.36
N LEU A 278 7.16 -23.11 6.60
CA LEU A 278 8.14 -22.74 5.55
C LEU A 278 9.30 -23.73 5.38
N GLU A 279 9.50 -24.68 6.30
CA GLU A 279 10.57 -25.69 6.18
C GLU A 279 10.16 -26.80 5.22
N ASP A 280 8.86 -27.01 5.03
CA ASP A 280 8.27 -28.03 4.17
C ASP A 280 7.34 -27.40 3.12
N LEU A 281 7.85 -26.45 2.33
CA LEU A 281 7.10 -25.75 1.26
C LEU A 281 6.43 -26.67 0.23
N GLN A 282 6.81 -27.95 0.17
CA GLN A 282 6.14 -28.95 -0.67
C GLN A 282 4.83 -29.48 -0.08
N HIS A 283 4.60 -29.29 1.22
CA HIS A 283 3.46 -29.82 1.96
C HIS A 283 2.51 -28.73 2.50
N ALA A 284 2.94 -27.46 2.52
CA ALA A 284 2.07 -26.36 2.95
C ALA A 284 0.96 -26.09 1.91
N PRO A 285 -0.33 -26.02 2.33
CA PRO A 285 -1.42 -25.76 1.41
C PRO A 285 -1.28 -24.39 0.71
N PRO A 286 -1.47 -24.28 -0.63
CA PRO A 286 -1.25 -23.05 -1.38
C PRO A 286 -2.07 -21.84 -0.88
N GLU A 287 -3.31 -22.08 -0.46
CA GLU A 287 -4.20 -21.07 0.11
C GLU A 287 -3.68 -20.49 1.42
N LEU A 288 -3.04 -21.31 2.27
CA LEU A 288 -2.46 -20.86 3.53
C LEU A 288 -1.28 -19.92 3.25
N LEU A 289 -0.39 -20.32 2.33
CA LEU A 289 0.71 -19.47 1.87
C LEU A 289 0.18 -18.16 1.28
N ALA A 290 -0.91 -18.22 0.51
CA ALA A 290 -1.53 -17.04 -0.07
C ALA A 290 -2.07 -16.08 1.01
N LYS A 291 -2.79 -16.60 2.01
CA LYS A 291 -3.32 -15.83 3.15
C LYS A 291 -2.21 -15.15 3.96
N ILE A 292 -1.13 -15.88 4.27
CA ILE A 292 0.03 -15.35 5.00
C ILE A 292 0.67 -14.20 4.20
N GLN A 293 0.97 -14.42 2.92
CA GLN A 293 1.60 -13.40 2.08
C GLN A 293 0.71 -12.17 1.91
N LEU A 294 -0.59 -12.37 1.67
CA LEU A 294 -1.58 -11.29 1.61
C LEU A 294 -1.58 -10.46 2.90
N ALA A 295 -1.57 -11.13 4.05
CA ALA A 295 -1.55 -10.48 5.36
C ALA A 295 -0.29 -9.63 5.55
N ARG A 296 0.88 -10.15 5.18
CA ARG A 296 2.15 -9.42 5.30
C ARG A 296 2.22 -8.23 4.34
N ILE A 297 1.73 -8.36 3.12
CA ILE A 297 1.65 -7.26 2.13
C ILE A 297 0.71 -6.15 2.61
N GLU A 298 -0.51 -6.51 3.01
CA GLU A 298 -1.55 -5.54 3.36
C GLU A 298 -1.31 -4.87 4.72
N SER A 299 -0.66 -5.56 5.65
CA SER A 299 -0.20 -4.98 6.92
C SER A 299 1.09 -4.17 6.79
N GLY A 300 1.75 -4.22 5.62
CA GLY A 300 2.98 -3.49 5.34
C GLY A 300 4.23 -4.05 6.04
N LEU A 301 4.14 -5.27 6.58
CA LEU A 301 5.26 -6.01 7.17
C LEU A 301 6.20 -6.54 6.10
N GLU A 302 5.62 -7.05 5.01
CA GLU A 302 6.36 -7.45 3.83
C GLU A 302 5.97 -6.51 2.70
N LYS A 303 6.97 -6.07 1.95
CA LYS A 303 6.74 -5.18 0.82
C LYS A 303 7.06 -6.01 -0.41
N PRO A 304 6.14 -6.15 -1.37
CA PRO A 304 6.39 -6.98 -2.55
C PRO A 304 7.63 -6.52 -3.35
N PHE A 305 8.07 -5.26 -3.15
CA PHE A 305 9.40 -4.76 -3.47
C PHE A 305 9.82 -3.74 -2.39
N MET A 306 11.12 -3.64 -2.10
CA MET A 306 11.89 -2.89 -1.07
C MET A 306 11.51 -1.42 -0.68
N LEU A 307 10.26 -0.96 -0.79
CA LEU A 307 9.81 0.40 -0.48
C LEU A 307 8.56 0.35 0.41
N SER A 308 8.51 1.14 1.49
CA SER A 308 7.30 1.31 2.33
C SER A 308 6.11 1.71 1.50
N LYS A 309 4.88 1.44 1.95
CA LYS A 309 3.68 1.90 1.24
C LYS A 309 3.74 3.39 0.90
N TYR A 310 4.29 4.19 1.82
CA TYR A 310 4.60 5.60 1.62
C TYR A 310 5.70 5.82 0.57
N GLU A 311 6.81 5.08 0.63
CA GLU A 311 7.89 5.12 -0.37
C GLU A 311 7.47 4.53 -1.74
N TRP A 312 6.47 3.66 -1.80
CA TRP A 312 5.90 3.08 -3.03
C TRP A 312 4.92 4.06 -3.66
N GLU A 313 4.09 4.72 -2.87
CA GLU A 313 3.29 5.86 -3.33
C GLU A 313 4.20 6.99 -3.81
N ILE A 314 5.28 7.30 -3.07
CA ILE A 314 6.34 8.22 -3.49
C ILE A 314 7.05 7.68 -4.72
N TYR A 315 7.35 6.40 -4.83
CA TYR A 315 8.07 5.82 -5.97
C TYR A 315 7.20 5.76 -7.22
N GLN A 316 5.89 5.53 -7.08
CA GLN A 316 4.92 5.67 -8.16
C GLN A 316 4.72 7.13 -8.54
N GLU A 317 4.69 8.06 -7.58
CA GLU A 317 4.71 9.50 -7.85
C GLU A 317 6.03 9.93 -8.50
N VAL A 318 7.17 9.38 -8.10
CA VAL A 318 8.52 9.65 -8.63
C VAL A 318 8.70 8.99 -9.98
N LEU A 319 8.14 7.80 -10.23
CA LEU A 319 8.13 7.15 -11.55
C LEU A 319 7.22 7.90 -12.51
N LYS A 320 6.05 8.36 -12.04
CA LYS A 320 5.14 9.22 -12.81
C LYS A 320 5.77 10.58 -13.08
N SER A 321 6.42 11.17 -12.08
CA SER A 321 7.17 12.42 -12.20
C SER A 321 8.46 12.25 -13.01
N ALA A 322 9.12 11.10 -13.02
CA ALA A 322 10.31 10.82 -13.82
C ALA A 322 9.97 10.50 -15.28
N LYS A 323 8.83 9.82 -15.55
CA LYS A 323 8.25 9.68 -16.89
C LYS A 323 7.85 11.05 -17.47
N GLU A 324 7.48 12.00 -16.62
CA GLU A 324 7.02 13.34 -17.02
C GLU A 324 8.08 14.45 -16.82
N GLY A 325 9.24 14.15 -16.23
CA GLY A 325 10.39 15.06 -16.10
C GLY A 325 10.39 16.05 -14.91
N PHE A 326 9.66 15.80 -13.83
CA PHE A 326 9.46 16.71 -12.69
C PHE A 326 10.03 16.16 -11.36
N PHE A 327 10.49 17.05 -10.47
CA PHE A 327 10.87 16.74 -9.07
C PHE A 327 10.03 17.57 -8.09
N GLY A 328 9.48 16.94 -7.05
CA GLY A 328 8.71 17.61 -6.01
C GLY A 328 9.60 18.30 -4.96
N VAL A 329 9.39 19.61 -4.75
CA VAL A 329 10.03 20.38 -3.67
C VAL A 329 8.99 20.74 -2.62
N ASN A 330 9.29 20.51 -1.34
CA ASN A 330 8.43 20.88 -0.23
C ASN A 330 8.14 22.39 -0.25
N ARG A 331 6.85 22.79 -0.24
CA ARG A 331 6.43 24.21 -0.38
C ARG A 331 7.12 25.16 0.59
N LYS A 332 7.44 24.69 1.80
CA LYS A 332 8.17 25.49 2.80
C LYS A 332 9.65 25.68 2.44
N HIS A 333 10.30 24.66 1.89
CA HIS A 333 11.68 24.78 1.41
C HIS A 333 11.76 25.62 0.14
N LEU A 334 10.76 25.54 -0.74
CA LEU A 334 10.68 26.38 -1.93
C LEU A 334 10.45 27.86 -1.57
N ALA A 335 9.55 28.15 -0.63
CA ALA A 335 9.34 29.50 -0.11
C ALA A 335 10.58 30.06 0.60
N LEU A 336 11.25 29.24 1.43
CA LEU A 336 12.48 29.63 2.12
C LEU A 336 13.61 29.89 1.11
N ASN A 337 13.77 29.03 0.10
CA ASN A 337 14.77 29.24 -0.97
C ASN A 337 14.44 30.48 -1.79
N LEU A 338 13.16 30.72 -2.15
CA LEU A 338 12.76 31.95 -2.85
C LEU A 338 13.09 33.21 -2.05
N ILE A 339 12.88 33.19 -0.73
CA ILE A 339 13.26 34.32 0.13
C ILE A 339 14.80 34.45 0.17
N LEU A 340 15.53 33.34 0.32
CA LEU A 340 17.00 33.34 0.39
C LEU A 340 17.67 33.70 -0.95
N THR A 341 17.10 33.34 -2.10
CA THR A 341 17.72 33.53 -3.42
C THR A 341 17.17 34.71 -4.22
N ALA A 342 15.92 35.12 -3.99
CA ALA A 342 15.35 36.29 -4.66
C ALA A 342 15.41 37.53 -3.75
N VAL A 343 15.05 37.42 -2.48
CA VAL A 343 14.94 38.60 -1.60
C VAL A 343 16.32 39.04 -1.11
N ILE A 344 17.19 38.13 -0.66
CA ILE A 344 18.49 38.51 -0.08
C ILE A 344 19.44 39.12 -1.11
N PRO A 345 19.64 38.55 -2.32
CA PRO A 345 20.51 39.17 -3.31
C PRO A 345 19.97 40.52 -3.80
N SER A 346 18.65 40.65 -3.97
CA SER A 346 18.03 41.94 -4.29
C SER A 346 18.19 42.95 -3.15
N LEU A 347 18.06 42.53 -1.89
CA LEU A 347 18.30 43.39 -0.72
C LEU A 347 19.78 43.79 -0.63
N ILE A 348 20.71 42.87 -0.91
CA ILE A 348 22.16 43.13 -0.91
C ILE A 348 22.52 44.08 -2.05
N ILE A 349 21.95 43.91 -3.24
CA ILE A 349 22.11 44.86 -4.34
C ILE A 349 21.53 46.23 -3.95
N VAL A 350 20.36 46.29 -3.32
CA VAL A 350 19.78 47.56 -2.86
C VAL A 350 20.55 48.17 -1.67
N LEU A 351 21.17 47.39 -0.80
CA LEU A 351 21.89 47.93 0.38
C LEU A 351 23.35 48.28 0.06
N LEU A 352 24.05 47.46 -0.73
CA LEU A 352 25.46 47.69 -1.09
C LEU A 352 25.62 48.47 -2.40
N ALA A 353 24.77 48.19 -3.39
CA ALA A 353 24.90 48.84 -4.69
C ALA A 353 24.23 50.22 -4.67
N THR A 354 23.13 50.47 -3.96
CA THR A 354 22.48 51.80 -3.99
C THR A 354 23.39 52.95 -3.54
N PRO A 355 24.20 52.87 -2.47
CA PRO A 355 25.12 53.96 -2.11
C PRO A 355 26.22 54.20 -3.16
N LEU A 356 26.78 53.13 -3.73
CA LEU A 356 27.82 53.18 -4.76
C LEU A 356 27.27 53.64 -6.12
N TYR A 357 26.10 53.15 -6.51
CA TYR A 357 25.39 53.54 -7.72
C TYR A 357 24.83 54.96 -7.61
N HIS A 358 24.44 55.45 -6.44
CA HIS A 358 23.98 56.84 -6.30
C HIS A 358 25.10 57.83 -6.62
N LEU A 359 26.35 57.52 -6.25
CA LEU A 359 27.53 58.29 -6.61
C LEU A 359 27.86 58.18 -8.11
N LEU A 360 27.85 56.96 -8.66
CA LEU A 360 28.23 56.69 -10.06
C LEU A 360 27.19 57.17 -11.07
N ILE A 361 25.90 57.00 -10.76
CA ILE A 361 24.76 57.49 -11.55
C ILE A 361 24.69 59.02 -11.50
N PHE A 362 24.95 59.66 -10.35
CA PHE A 362 24.90 61.13 -10.26
C PHE A 362 25.98 61.79 -11.11
N GLU A 363 27.19 61.22 -11.16
CA GLU A 363 28.25 61.70 -12.05
C GLU A 363 27.97 61.38 -13.53
N LEU A 364 27.44 60.20 -13.85
CA LEU A 364 27.09 59.84 -15.23
C LEU A 364 25.88 60.62 -15.78
N ASN A 365 24.90 60.96 -14.94
CA ASN A 365 23.71 61.71 -15.34
C ASN A 365 23.99 63.20 -15.57
N LYS A 366 25.13 63.72 -15.07
CA LYS A 366 25.68 65.03 -15.48
C LYS A 366 26.25 65.00 -16.91
N ILE A 367 26.75 63.85 -17.35
CA ILE A 367 27.38 63.68 -18.67
C ILE A 367 26.33 63.35 -19.74
N ILE A 368 25.33 62.52 -19.41
CA ILE A 368 24.22 62.17 -20.30
C ILE A 368 22.89 62.30 -19.52
N PRO A 369 22.12 63.38 -19.71
CA PRO A 369 20.86 63.58 -19.01
C PRO A 369 19.84 62.49 -19.34
N GLY A 370 19.26 61.86 -18.32
CA GLY A 370 18.21 60.83 -18.46
C GLY A 370 18.72 59.37 -18.48
N TYR A 371 20.04 59.17 -18.39
CA TYR A 371 20.65 57.84 -18.35
C TYR A 371 20.25 57.07 -17.07
N ALA A 372 20.17 57.78 -15.94
CA ALA A 372 19.77 57.23 -14.64
C ALA A 372 18.37 56.58 -14.67
N GLU A 373 17.41 57.26 -15.31
CA GLU A 373 16.01 56.86 -15.32
C GLU A 373 15.79 55.61 -16.18
N ASN A 374 16.51 55.51 -17.31
CA ASN A 374 16.44 54.36 -18.21
C ASN A 374 17.10 53.12 -17.59
N VAL A 375 18.22 53.25 -16.90
CA VAL A 375 18.89 52.11 -16.23
C VAL A 375 18.03 51.57 -15.09
N LEU A 376 17.42 52.44 -14.28
CA LEU A 376 16.49 52.02 -13.22
C LEU A 376 15.24 51.32 -13.78
N LYS A 377 14.67 51.82 -14.88
CA LYS A 377 13.52 51.17 -15.55
C LYS A 377 13.89 49.81 -16.13
N ILE A 378 15.08 49.66 -16.72
CA ILE A 378 15.55 48.38 -17.26
C ILE A 378 15.78 47.36 -16.14
N ILE A 379 16.40 47.77 -15.02
CA ILE A 379 16.62 46.90 -13.86
C ILE A 379 15.28 46.50 -13.23
N ALA A 380 14.36 47.45 -13.05
CA ALA A 380 13.02 47.18 -12.54
C ALA A 380 12.22 46.25 -13.48
N PHE A 381 12.35 46.41 -14.79
CA PHE A 381 11.69 45.56 -15.79
C PHE A 381 12.25 44.12 -15.78
N LEU A 382 13.57 43.95 -15.62
CA LEU A 382 14.20 42.63 -15.51
C LEU A 382 13.81 41.93 -14.20
N LEU A 383 13.85 42.65 -13.08
CA LEU A 383 13.42 42.13 -11.78
C LEU A 383 11.92 41.79 -11.76
N PHE A 384 11.08 42.62 -12.40
CA PHE A 384 9.65 42.36 -12.49
C PHE A 384 9.34 41.14 -13.36
N ASN A 385 10.04 40.92 -14.47
CA ASN A 385 9.83 39.72 -15.30
C ASN A 385 10.34 38.44 -14.63
N GLU A 386 11.48 38.48 -13.93
CA GLU A 386 11.95 37.33 -13.17
C GLU A 386 11.03 37.02 -11.99
N LEU A 387 10.65 38.02 -11.19
CA LEU A 387 9.75 37.83 -10.04
C LEU A 387 8.34 37.44 -10.49
N TYR A 388 7.78 38.09 -11.50
CA TYR A 388 6.41 37.83 -11.94
C TYR A 388 6.31 36.55 -12.76
N GLY A 389 7.25 36.28 -13.67
CA GLY A 389 7.25 35.08 -14.52
C GLY A 389 7.46 33.79 -13.73
N ILE A 390 8.37 33.81 -12.75
CA ILE A 390 8.66 32.65 -11.90
C ILE A 390 7.51 32.43 -10.91
N ASN A 391 6.99 33.50 -10.28
CA ASN A 391 5.87 33.39 -9.33
C ASN A 391 4.54 33.01 -10.00
N LEU A 392 4.22 33.53 -11.19
CA LEU A 392 2.97 33.20 -11.90
C LEU A 392 2.99 31.74 -12.41
N SER A 393 4.15 31.25 -12.86
CA SER A 393 4.37 29.85 -13.25
C SER A 393 4.23 28.89 -12.06
N LEU A 394 4.85 29.24 -10.93
CA LEU A 394 4.78 28.48 -9.68
C LEU A 394 3.38 28.49 -9.06
N TRP A 395 2.68 29.63 -9.12
CA TRP A 395 1.34 29.80 -8.54
C TRP A 395 0.26 29.09 -9.34
N ARG A 396 0.36 29.05 -10.68
CA ARG A 396 -0.66 28.43 -11.54
C ARG A 396 -0.49 26.92 -11.68
N ASN A 397 0.74 26.40 -11.68
CA ASN A 397 1.01 25.01 -12.05
C ASN A 397 1.80 24.18 -11.02
N GLY A 398 2.38 24.79 -9.97
CA GLY A 398 3.02 24.06 -8.87
C GLY A 398 4.27 23.22 -9.20
N PHE A 399 4.79 23.24 -10.44
CA PHE A 399 5.95 22.45 -10.88
C PHE A 399 6.82 23.20 -11.92
N ILE A 400 8.14 22.93 -11.98
CA ILE A 400 9.11 23.51 -12.95
C ILE A 400 9.71 22.41 -13.83
N ARG A 401 9.75 22.60 -15.17
CA ARG A 401 10.39 21.68 -16.14
C ARG A 401 11.91 21.83 -16.20
N LYS A 402 12.62 20.71 -16.35
CA LYS A 402 14.09 20.61 -16.38
C LYS A 402 14.77 21.42 -17.50
N GLU A 403 14.10 21.60 -18.63
CA GLU A 403 14.64 22.36 -19.78
C GLU A 403 14.90 23.84 -19.43
N TYR A 404 14.08 24.44 -18.55
CA TYR A 404 14.22 25.84 -18.13
C TYR A 404 15.37 26.04 -17.14
N LEU A 405 15.65 25.06 -16.28
CA LEU A 405 16.80 25.10 -15.35
C LEU A 405 18.14 24.97 -16.09
N LEU A 406 18.20 24.12 -17.12
CA LEU A 406 19.40 23.97 -17.96
C LEU A 406 19.63 25.15 -18.89
N GLY A 407 18.55 25.79 -19.39
CA GLY A 407 18.66 27.03 -20.17
C GLY A 407 19.25 28.19 -19.36
N VAL A 408 18.80 28.38 -18.11
CA VAL A 408 19.29 29.46 -17.25
C VAL A 408 20.74 29.22 -16.81
N LEU A 409 21.12 27.98 -16.47
CA LEU A 409 22.49 27.67 -16.06
C LEU A 409 23.52 27.68 -17.21
N LYS A 410 23.11 27.39 -18.46
CA LYS A 410 24.03 27.45 -19.61
C LYS A 410 24.35 28.87 -20.09
N HIS A 411 23.44 29.82 -19.91
CA HIS A 411 23.63 31.18 -20.43
C HIS A 411 24.31 32.15 -19.44
N LEU A 412 24.25 31.89 -18.13
CA LEU A 412 24.83 32.76 -17.10
C LEU A 412 26.37 32.90 -17.15
N PRO A 413 27.17 31.81 -17.32
CA PRO A 413 28.63 31.96 -17.37
C PRO A 413 29.09 32.53 -18.72
N PHE A 414 28.43 32.16 -19.82
CA PHE A 414 28.90 32.46 -21.16
C PHE A 414 28.69 33.93 -21.54
N ASP A 415 27.58 34.55 -21.13
CA ASP A 415 27.32 35.97 -21.40
C ASP A 415 28.12 36.91 -20.48
N VAL A 416 28.38 36.49 -19.23
CA VAL A 416 29.21 37.26 -18.29
C VAL A 416 30.67 37.23 -18.71
N ILE A 417 31.20 36.06 -19.12
CA ILE A 417 32.59 35.92 -19.58
C ILE A 417 32.81 36.64 -20.92
N ASN A 418 31.87 36.57 -21.87
CA ASN A 418 32.00 37.28 -23.15
C ASN A 418 31.87 38.80 -23.02
N ARG A 419 31.05 39.31 -22.08
CA ARG A 419 30.98 40.76 -21.82
C ARG A 419 32.21 41.27 -21.06
N LEU A 420 32.76 40.49 -20.13
CA LEU A 420 34.02 40.84 -19.44
C LEU A 420 35.23 40.82 -20.39
N LYS A 421 35.31 39.86 -21.32
CA LYS A 421 36.38 39.85 -22.34
C LYS A 421 36.30 41.02 -23.32
N LYS A 422 35.09 41.37 -23.82
CA LYS A 422 34.93 42.52 -24.72
C LYS A 422 35.12 43.88 -24.04
N GLY A 423 34.99 43.96 -22.72
CA GLY A 423 35.27 45.16 -21.93
C GLY A 423 36.74 45.33 -21.53
N ALA A 424 37.56 44.27 -21.65
CA ALA A 424 38.98 44.31 -21.31
C ALA A 424 39.91 44.54 -22.52
N GLU A 425 39.38 44.49 -23.75
CA GLU A 425 40.10 44.77 -25.01
C GLU A 425 39.69 46.12 -25.65
N ARG A 426 39.06 47.02 -24.89
CA ARG A 426 38.92 48.46 -25.19
C ARG A 426 39.50 49.24 -24.03
#